data_AF-A0A837RKA7-F1
#
_entry.id   AF-A0A837RKA7-F1
#
_cell.length_a   1.000
_cell.length_b   1.000
_cell.length_c   1.000
_cell.angle_alpha   90.00
_cell.angle_beta   90.00
_cell.angle_gamma   90.00
#
_symmetry.space_group_name_H-M   'P 1'
#
loop_
_entity.id
_entity.type
_entity.pdbx_description
1 polymer ?
#
loop_
_entity_poly.entity_id
_entity_poly.type
_entity_poly.pdbx_seq_one_letter_code
_entity_poly.pdbx_strand_id
1 'polypeptide(L)'
;MDVNIFIERRKALKISQVKLCEGICTQSTLSKFENNGRIPSLSILNKLCGRLGLSVDDLYKNTTASTTHMRTVLDRIESKLMMKDYPTVKENLNEINSNEINNDELKMQFYYQKGLVNVLTDEKITDSYYYFSQILDDLDDKHQTIYTYLSYAGLGTAYLKNNQKEKAQFYFEKILDYINYHKEETFQKKNVNIYLRILTIVYYTAEFYIEDHNYEISSELVNRGIKLCSEQHITYYLPRLKLSAAKVAIGQNKSNKVVINLLTECAAFARINHNKAIELEAKALIKEYQDQVNKEH
;
A
#
# COMPACT_ATOMS: atom_id res chain seq x y z
N MET A 1 5.59 15.74 -16.03
CA MET A 1 6.06 17.01 -16.63
C MET A 1 5.59 18.12 -15.73
N ASP A 2 6.51 18.86 -15.12
CA ASP A 2 6.20 19.98 -14.25
C ASP A 2 6.11 21.27 -15.08
N VAL A 3 4.88 21.72 -15.31
CA VAL A 3 4.62 22.96 -16.06
C VAL A 3 5.13 24.19 -15.29
N ASN A 4 5.29 24.12 -13.96
CA ASN A 4 5.80 25.25 -13.17
C ASN A 4 7.25 25.56 -13.50
N ILE A 5 8.08 24.55 -13.79
CA ILE A 5 9.47 24.78 -14.26
C ILE A 5 9.47 25.65 -15.52
N PHE A 6 8.57 25.36 -16.45
CA PHE A 6 8.42 26.12 -17.68
C PHE A 6 7.94 27.56 -17.40
N ILE A 7 6.92 27.73 -16.57
CA ILE A 7 6.34 29.03 -16.22
C ILE A 7 7.35 29.91 -15.49
N GLU A 8 8.00 29.38 -14.46
CA GLU A 8 8.99 30.10 -13.66
C GLU A 8 10.21 30.48 -14.49
N ARG A 9 10.67 29.61 -15.40
CA ARG A 9 11.74 29.96 -16.34
C ARG A 9 11.34 31.10 -17.28
N ARG A 10 10.12 31.08 -17.83
CA ARG A 10 9.61 32.16 -18.69
C ARG A 10 9.55 33.49 -17.93
N LYS A 11 9.02 33.47 -16.71
CA LYS A 11 8.93 34.66 -15.84
C LYS A 11 10.32 35.18 -15.47
N ALA A 12 11.27 34.31 -15.12
CA ALA A 12 12.65 34.69 -14.82
C ALA A 12 13.34 35.38 -16.00
N LEU A 13 13.05 34.93 -17.23
CA LEU A 13 13.53 35.57 -18.47
C LEU A 13 12.72 36.81 -18.88
N LYS A 14 11.64 37.14 -18.14
CA LYS A 14 10.72 38.27 -18.42
C LYS A 14 10.13 38.23 -19.84
N ILE A 15 9.86 37.04 -20.37
CA ILE A 15 9.27 36.86 -21.71
C ILE A 15 7.74 36.77 -21.58
N SER A 16 6.99 37.55 -22.36
CA SER A 16 5.53 37.44 -22.40
C SER A 16 5.08 36.18 -23.16
N GLN A 17 3.88 35.67 -22.88
CA GLN A 17 3.34 34.51 -23.62
C GLN A 17 3.29 34.78 -25.12
N VAL A 18 2.86 35.98 -25.53
CA VAL A 18 2.79 36.42 -26.93
C VAL A 18 4.17 36.32 -27.60
N LYS A 19 5.22 36.82 -26.94
CA LYS A 19 6.58 36.77 -27.46
C LYS A 19 7.13 35.34 -27.49
N LEU A 20 6.79 34.52 -26.50
CA LEU A 20 7.25 33.14 -26.44
C LEU A 20 6.64 32.27 -27.54
N CYS A 21 5.34 32.44 -27.84
CA CYS A 21 4.63 31.62 -28.82
C CYS A 21 4.81 32.07 -30.29
N GLU A 22 5.32 33.29 -30.52
CA GLU A 22 5.48 33.89 -31.86
C GLU A 22 6.17 32.95 -32.87
N GLY A 23 5.53 32.61 -33.99
CA GLY A 23 6.11 31.70 -34.98
C GLY A 23 6.25 30.23 -34.55
N ILE A 24 5.67 29.85 -33.40
CA ILE A 24 5.63 28.46 -32.90
C ILE A 24 4.19 27.96 -32.78
N CYS A 25 3.33 28.69 -32.06
CA CYS A 25 1.94 28.32 -31.83
C CYS A 25 1.08 29.55 -31.52
N THR A 26 -0.23 29.37 -31.33
CA THR A 26 -1.10 30.46 -30.89
C THR A 26 -0.90 30.76 -29.40
N GLN A 27 -1.17 32.00 -28.98
CA GLN A 27 -1.14 32.38 -27.56
C GLN A 27 -2.18 31.59 -26.74
N SER A 28 -3.32 31.23 -27.35
CA SER A 28 -4.32 30.36 -26.71
C SER A 28 -3.75 28.97 -26.38
N THR A 29 -2.97 28.39 -27.30
CA THR A 29 -2.30 27.09 -27.07
C THR A 29 -1.32 27.17 -25.90
N LEU A 30 -0.49 28.22 -25.84
CA LEU A 30 0.46 28.42 -24.74
C LEU A 30 -0.26 28.67 -23.40
N SER A 31 -1.34 29.47 -23.41
CA SER A 31 -2.14 29.74 -22.22
C SER A 31 -2.80 28.47 -21.66
N LYS A 32 -3.35 27.60 -22.53
CA LYS A 32 -3.92 26.30 -22.10
C LYS A 32 -2.87 25.35 -21.56
N PHE A 33 -1.65 25.41 -22.07
CA PHE A 33 -0.52 24.66 -21.54
C PHE A 33 -0.14 25.16 -20.14
N GLU A 34 0.07 26.47 -19.97
CA GLU A 34 0.49 27.05 -18.69
C GLU A 34 -0.59 26.96 -17.59
N ASN A 35 -1.86 27.20 -17.93
CA ASN A 35 -2.91 27.29 -16.91
C ASN A 35 -3.64 25.96 -16.63
N ASN A 36 -3.77 25.10 -17.64
CA ASN A 36 -4.62 23.90 -17.56
C ASN A 36 -3.84 22.61 -17.83
N GLY A 37 -2.51 22.68 -17.97
CA GLY A 37 -1.66 21.51 -18.21
C GLY A 37 -1.89 20.82 -19.57
N ARG A 38 -2.60 21.44 -20.52
CA ARG A 38 -2.90 20.81 -21.82
C ARG A 38 -1.64 20.77 -22.68
N ILE A 39 -1.05 19.58 -22.77
CA ILE A 39 0.22 19.34 -23.46
C ILE A 39 0.06 19.57 -24.97
N PRO A 40 0.82 20.51 -25.58
CA PRO A 40 0.84 20.68 -27.03
C PRO A 40 1.61 19.55 -27.71
N SER A 41 1.67 19.53 -29.06
CA SER A 41 2.49 18.54 -29.75
C SER A 41 3.95 18.62 -29.32
N LEU A 42 4.65 17.49 -29.33
CA LEU A 42 6.06 17.43 -28.91
C LEU A 42 6.96 18.39 -29.71
N SER A 43 6.64 18.61 -31.00
CA SER A 43 7.33 19.60 -31.85
C SER A 43 7.16 21.03 -31.34
N ILE A 44 5.95 21.42 -30.94
CA ILE A 44 5.68 22.74 -30.35
C ILE A 44 6.38 22.85 -28.98
N LEU A 45 6.25 21.83 -28.13
CA LEU A 45 6.84 21.83 -26.80
C LEU A 45 8.37 21.97 -26.85
N ASN A 46 9.05 21.21 -27.72
CA ASN A 46 10.49 21.31 -27.94
C ASN A 46 10.92 22.72 -28.35
N LYS A 47 10.21 23.35 -29.31
CA LYS A 47 10.52 24.71 -29.77
C LYS A 47 10.33 25.75 -28.67
N LEU A 48 9.27 25.62 -27.87
CA LEU A 48 9.01 26.50 -26.73
C LEU A 48 10.07 26.35 -25.63
N CYS A 49 10.43 25.11 -25.27
CA CYS A 49 11.50 24.83 -24.31
C CYS A 49 12.85 25.39 -24.79
N GLY A 50 13.18 25.18 -26.06
CA GLY A 50 14.40 25.70 -26.67
C GLY A 50 14.54 27.22 -26.55
N ARG A 51 13.45 27.98 -26.73
CA ARG A 51 13.45 29.45 -26.53
C ARG A 51 13.70 29.87 -25.08
N LEU A 52 13.38 29.01 -24.12
CA LEU A 52 13.64 29.25 -22.70
C LEU A 52 15.02 28.72 -22.25
N GLY A 53 15.79 28.11 -23.17
CA GLY A 53 17.04 27.42 -22.86
C GLY A 53 16.83 26.16 -22.02
N LEU A 54 15.67 25.51 -22.20
CA LEU A 54 15.32 24.24 -21.57
C LEU A 54 15.25 23.14 -22.64
N SER A 55 15.57 21.92 -22.24
CA SER A 55 15.13 20.71 -22.91
C SER A 55 13.76 20.29 -22.38
N VAL A 56 13.04 19.46 -23.14
CA VAL A 56 11.81 18.85 -22.62
C VAL A 56 12.09 18.01 -21.39
N ASP A 57 13.26 17.34 -21.32
CA ASP A 57 13.69 16.55 -20.16
C ASP A 57 13.85 17.39 -18.89
N ASP A 58 14.22 18.68 -19.00
CA ASP A 58 14.33 19.58 -17.84
C ASP A 58 12.97 19.79 -17.15
N LEU A 59 11.86 19.69 -17.89
CA LEU A 59 10.51 19.73 -17.32
C LEU A 59 10.20 18.47 -16.50
N TYR A 60 11.02 17.43 -16.61
CA TYR A 60 10.87 16.19 -15.86
C TYR A 60 11.90 16.05 -14.72
N LYS A 61 12.93 16.90 -14.62
CA LYS A 61 14.02 16.74 -13.63
C LYS A 61 13.56 16.90 -12.18
N ASN A 62 12.76 17.93 -11.85
CA ASN A 62 12.24 18.05 -10.48
C ASN A 62 11.15 17.02 -10.17
N THR A 63 10.38 16.60 -11.19
CA THR A 63 9.33 15.57 -11.00
C THR A 63 9.89 14.18 -10.87
N THR A 64 10.97 13.82 -11.56
CA THR A 64 11.63 12.51 -11.40
C THR A 64 12.37 12.41 -10.07
N ALA A 65 13.05 13.48 -9.65
CA ALA A 65 13.66 13.56 -8.32
C ALA A 65 12.59 13.51 -7.21
N SER A 66 11.49 14.26 -7.33
CA SER A 66 10.40 14.23 -6.35
C SER A 66 9.61 12.92 -6.36
N THR A 67 9.41 12.29 -7.53
CA THR A 67 8.77 10.97 -7.65
C THR A 67 9.62 9.87 -7.01
N THR A 68 10.94 9.90 -7.23
CA THR A 68 11.85 8.91 -6.62
C THR A 68 11.90 9.08 -5.11
N HIS A 69 11.94 10.33 -4.64
CA HIS A 69 11.86 10.64 -3.21
C HIS A 69 10.53 10.18 -2.61
N MET A 70 9.40 10.54 -3.23
CA MET A 70 8.06 10.16 -2.77
C MET A 70 7.88 8.64 -2.74
N ARG A 71 8.39 7.92 -3.74
CA ARG A 71 8.43 6.45 -3.74
C ARG A 71 9.17 5.91 -2.52
N THR A 72 10.37 6.43 -2.27
CA THR A 72 11.18 6.03 -1.10
C THR A 72 10.44 6.29 0.23
N VAL A 73 9.74 7.42 0.34
CA VAL A 73 8.93 7.77 1.51
C VAL A 73 7.77 6.79 1.68
N LEU A 74 6.98 6.56 0.63
CA LEU A 74 5.82 5.67 0.68
C LEU A 74 6.20 4.20 0.90
N ASP A 75 7.35 3.74 0.39
CA ASP A 75 7.87 2.39 0.63
C ASP A 75 8.32 2.19 2.09
N ARG A 76 8.91 3.23 2.69
CA ARG A 76 9.22 3.23 4.12
C ARG A 76 7.95 3.18 4.96
N ILE A 77 6.94 3.96 4.59
CA ILE A 77 5.63 3.94 5.24
C ILE A 77 4.99 2.56 5.11
N GLU A 78 5.04 1.91 3.94
CA GLU A 78 4.54 0.55 3.71
C GLU A 78 5.21 -0.45 4.67
N SER A 79 6.53 -0.38 4.78
CA SER A 79 7.30 -1.25 5.70
C SER A 79 6.89 -1.05 7.16
N LYS A 80 6.68 0.20 7.58
CA LYS A 80 6.22 0.53 8.95
C LYS A 80 4.79 0.06 9.21
N LEU A 81 3.90 0.18 8.22
CA LEU A 81 2.53 -0.33 8.27
C LEU A 81 2.52 -1.85 8.43
N MET A 82 3.39 -2.55 7.71
CA MET A 82 3.57 -4.00 7.84
C MET A 82 4.03 -4.39 9.24
N MET A 83 4.87 -3.57 9.89
CA MET A 83 5.35 -3.75 11.26
C MET A 83 4.35 -3.29 12.34
N LYS A 84 3.13 -2.88 12.00
CA LYS A 84 2.13 -2.32 12.93
C LYS A 84 2.60 -1.05 13.67
N ASP A 85 3.58 -0.33 13.13
CA ASP A 85 4.03 0.97 13.65
C ASP A 85 3.08 2.08 13.18
N TYR A 86 1.80 1.95 13.55
CA TYR A 86 0.73 2.82 13.09
C TYR A 86 0.91 4.29 13.48
N PRO A 87 1.42 4.64 14.69
CA PRO A 87 1.68 6.04 15.02
C PRO A 87 2.63 6.71 14.02
N THR A 88 3.78 6.07 13.74
CA THR A 88 4.76 6.58 12.77
C THR A 88 4.18 6.64 11.36
N VAL A 89 3.38 5.65 10.94
CA VAL A 89 2.71 5.66 9.63
C VAL A 89 1.79 6.87 9.49
N LYS A 90 0.97 7.16 10.51
CA LYS A 90 0.03 8.29 10.48
C LYS A 90 0.75 9.63 10.41
N GLU A 91 1.77 9.81 11.24
CA GLU A 91 2.60 11.02 11.26
C GLU A 91 3.16 11.31 9.86
N ASN A 92 3.87 10.35 9.27
CA ASN A 92 4.45 10.50 7.94
C ASN A 92 3.39 10.73 6.85
N LEU A 93 2.24 10.04 6.90
CA LEU A 93 1.16 10.25 5.93
C LEU A 93 0.40 11.57 6.11
N ASN A 94 0.48 12.22 7.26
CA ASN A 94 -0.15 13.54 7.50
C ASN A 94 0.73 14.69 6.96
N GLU A 95 2.03 14.47 6.82
CA GLU A 95 2.96 15.44 6.24
C GLU A 95 2.90 15.49 4.71
N ILE A 96 2.34 14.46 4.07
CA ILE A 96 2.25 14.36 2.62
C ILE A 96 0.99 15.07 2.12
N ASN A 97 1.17 16.05 1.25
CA ASN A 97 0.09 16.64 0.46
C ASN A 97 -0.18 15.81 -0.80
N SER A 98 -1.34 15.16 -0.89
CA SER A 98 -1.68 14.27 -2.02
C SER A 98 -1.70 14.99 -3.38
N ASN A 99 -1.96 16.31 -3.38
CA ASN A 99 -1.95 17.13 -4.60
C ASN A 99 -0.53 17.30 -5.20
N GLU A 100 0.52 17.06 -4.41
CA GLU A 100 1.92 17.18 -4.84
C GLU A 100 2.48 15.86 -5.41
N ILE A 101 1.73 14.77 -5.28
CA ILE A 101 2.12 13.46 -5.81
C ILE A 101 1.82 13.41 -7.32
N ASN A 102 2.84 13.71 -8.13
CA ASN A 102 2.72 13.75 -9.59
C ASN A 102 2.93 12.38 -10.26
N ASN A 103 2.34 11.33 -9.70
CA ASN A 103 2.36 9.97 -10.24
C ASN A 103 1.17 9.15 -9.71
N ASP A 104 0.38 8.55 -10.61
CA ASP A 104 -0.87 7.87 -10.24
C ASP A 104 -0.63 6.60 -9.41
N GLU A 105 0.43 5.84 -9.72
CA GLU A 105 0.83 4.67 -8.93
C GLU A 105 1.15 5.05 -7.47
N LEU A 106 1.91 6.13 -7.28
CA LEU A 106 2.24 6.64 -5.95
C LEU A 106 1.03 7.26 -5.25
N LYS A 107 0.11 7.87 -5.99
CA LYS A 107 -1.16 8.36 -5.42
C LYS A 107 -2.02 7.20 -4.91
N MET A 108 -2.13 6.11 -5.67
CA MET A 108 -2.80 4.89 -5.21
C MET A 108 -2.11 4.29 -3.99
N GLN A 109 -0.77 4.25 -3.98
CA GLN A 109 0.01 3.84 -2.80
C GLN A 109 -0.33 4.68 -1.57
N PHE A 110 -0.32 6.00 -1.70
CA PHE A 110 -0.68 6.92 -0.64
C PHE A 110 -2.11 6.68 -0.12
N TYR A 111 -3.10 6.63 -1.02
CA TYR A 111 -4.50 6.49 -0.63
C TYR A 111 -4.79 5.15 0.05
N TYR A 112 -4.23 4.03 -0.43
CA TYR A 112 -4.45 2.75 0.25
C TYR A 112 -3.82 2.77 1.65
N GLN A 113 -2.61 3.31 1.79
CA GLN A 113 -1.91 3.37 3.08
C GLN A 113 -2.69 4.24 4.08
N LYS A 114 -3.22 5.37 3.60
CA LYS A 114 -4.05 6.29 4.38
C LYS A 114 -5.35 5.64 4.83
N GLY A 115 -6.08 5.01 3.90
CA GLY A 115 -7.31 4.29 4.20
C GLY A 115 -7.07 3.16 5.18
N LEU A 116 -6.06 2.32 4.93
CA LEU A 116 -5.78 1.15 5.74
C LEU A 116 -5.34 1.51 7.16
N VAL A 117 -4.46 2.51 7.36
CA VAL A 117 -4.06 2.90 8.73
C VAL A 117 -5.24 3.50 9.52
N ASN A 118 -6.14 4.24 8.87
CA ASN A 118 -7.35 4.76 9.51
C ASN A 118 -8.25 3.61 9.99
N VAL A 119 -8.50 2.61 9.14
CA VAL A 119 -9.26 1.40 9.51
C VAL A 119 -8.61 0.66 10.68
N LEU A 120 -7.29 0.45 10.64
CA LEU A 120 -6.58 -0.37 11.62
C LEU A 120 -6.47 0.27 13.01
N THR A 121 -6.66 1.57 13.08
CA THR A 121 -6.56 2.33 14.34
C THR A 121 -7.89 2.90 14.83
N ASP A 122 -8.98 2.55 14.15
CA ASP A 122 -10.34 3.00 14.44
C ASP A 122 -10.52 4.54 14.40
N GLU A 123 -9.56 5.24 13.79
CA GLU A 123 -9.61 6.68 13.60
C GLU A 123 -10.18 7.01 12.24
N LYS A 124 -11.29 7.76 12.21
CA LYS A 124 -11.91 8.25 10.98
C LYS A 124 -12.15 7.13 9.96
N ILE A 125 -12.73 6.01 10.41
CA ILE A 125 -13.07 4.87 9.54
C ILE A 125 -13.96 5.34 8.37
N THR A 126 -14.86 6.30 8.59
CA THR A 126 -15.67 6.89 7.51
C THR A 126 -14.83 7.51 6.39
N ASP A 127 -13.71 8.16 6.73
CA ASP A 127 -12.82 8.80 5.77
C ASP A 127 -12.03 7.75 4.97
N SER A 128 -11.86 6.54 5.52
CA SER A 128 -11.20 5.44 4.79
C SER A 128 -11.94 5.05 3.52
N TYR A 129 -13.29 5.09 3.53
CA TYR A 129 -14.09 4.82 2.33
C TYR A 129 -13.81 5.83 1.23
N TYR A 130 -13.62 7.11 1.57
CA TYR A 130 -13.21 8.13 0.60
C TYR A 130 -11.83 7.82 0.01
N TYR A 131 -10.84 7.47 0.84
CA TYR A 131 -9.52 7.14 0.31
C TYR A 131 -9.52 5.91 -0.62
N PHE A 132 -10.31 4.89 -0.29
CA PHE A 132 -10.47 3.74 -1.18
C PHE A 132 -11.24 4.08 -2.46
N SER A 133 -12.22 4.98 -2.41
CA SER A 133 -12.94 5.42 -3.61
C SER A 133 -12.06 6.24 -4.57
N GLN A 134 -11.09 7.01 -4.06
CA GLN A 134 -10.08 7.65 -4.93
C GLN A 134 -9.32 6.63 -5.79
N ILE A 135 -9.18 5.39 -5.32
CA ILE A 135 -8.56 4.32 -6.11
C ILE A 135 -9.60 3.67 -7.02
N LEU A 136 -10.71 3.19 -6.44
CA LEU A 136 -11.66 2.33 -7.14
C LEU A 136 -12.52 3.04 -8.20
N ASP A 137 -12.75 4.34 -8.03
CA ASP A 137 -13.68 5.11 -8.86
C ASP A 137 -12.96 6.13 -9.76
N ASP A 138 -11.67 6.41 -9.52
CA ASP A 138 -10.89 7.42 -10.25
C ASP A 138 -9.57 6.86 -10.80
N LEU A 139 -8.61 6.51 -9.93
CA LEU A 139 -7.24 6.16 -10.36
C LEU A 139 -7.11 4.76 -11.01
N ASP A 140 -7.99 3.81 -10.65
CA ASP A 140 -8.03 2.45 -11.16
C ASP A 140 -9.48 2.01 -11.39
N ASP A 141 -10.25 2.82 -12.12
CA ASP A 141 -11.67 2.61 -12.45
C ASP A 141 -11.98 1.27 -13.15
N LYS A 142 -10.97 0.69 -13.81
CA LYS A 142 -11.05 -0.63 -14.47
C LYS A 142 -10.66 -1.79 -13.57
N HIS A 143 -10.23 -1.53 -12.34
CA HIS A 143 -9.93 -2.51 -11.30
C HIS A 143 -8.82 -3.49 -11.74
N GLN A 144 -7.76 -2.96 -12.35
CA GLN A 144 -6.70 -3.75 -12.99
C GLN A 144 -5.43 -3.88 -12.16
N THR A 145 -5.24 -3.02 -11.16
CA THR A 145 -4.01 -2.99 -10.37
C THR A 145 -4.17 -3.68 -9.03
N ILE A 146 -3.03 -4.04 -8.42
CA ILE A 146 -3.02 -4.59 -7.06
C ILE A 146 -3.61 -3.62 -6.01
N TYR A 147 -3.64 -2.31 -6.30
CA TYR A 147 -4.23 -1.32 -5.42
C TYR A 147 -5.74 -1.47 -5.27
N THR A 148 -6.43 -2.01 -6.27
CA THR A 148 -7.85 -2.38 -6.13
C THR A 148 -8.03 -3.45 -5.05
N TYR A 149 -7.21 -4.50 -5.07
CA TYR A 149 -7.28 -5.58 -4.07
C TYR A 149 -6.81 -5.14 -2.68
N LEU A 150 -5.87 -4.19 -2.59
CA LEU A 150 -5.50 -3.53 -1.33
C LEU A 150 -6.67 -2.70 -0.77
N SER A 151 -7.38 -1.96 -1.64
CA SER A 151 -8.59 -1.22 -1.26
C SER A 151 -9.70 -2.16 -0.79
N TYR A 152 -9.89 -3.29 -1.47
CA TYR A 152 -10.82 -4.33 -1.02
C TYR A 152 -10.44 -4.90 0.35
N ALA A 153 -9.14 -5.13 0.62
CA ALA A 153 -8.69 -5.60 1.92
C ALA A 153 -9.00 -4.58 3.03
N GLY A 154 -8.79 -3.29 2.74
CA GLY A 154 -9.14 -2.19 3.64
C GLY A 154 -10.65 -2.08 3.90
N LEU A 155 -11.46 -2.09 2.85
CA LEU A 155 -12.93 -2.06 2.94
C LEU A 155 -13.49 -3.28 3.68
N GLY A 156 -13.01 -4.48 3.35
CA GLY A 156 -13.41 -5.72 4.02
C GLY A 156 -13.09 -5.67 5.51
N THR A 157 -11.90 -5.18 5.88
CA THR A 157 -11.51 -4.98 7.28
C THR A 157 -12.41 -3.94 7.98
N ALA A 158 -12.76 -2.85 7.30
CA ALA A 158 -13.65 -1.82 7.84
C ALA A 158 -15.07 -2.36 8.08
N TYR A 159 -15.62 -3.13 7.14
CA TYR A 159 -16.91 -3.78 7.29
C TYR A 159 -16.91 -4.82 8.41
N LEU A 160 -15.84 -5.61 8.54
CA LEU A 160 -15.70 -6.59 9.61
C LEU A 160 -15.70 -5.91 10.99
N LYS A 161 -14.94 -4.83 11.17
CA LYS A 161 -14.93 -4.01 12.41
C LYS A 161 -16.30 -3.42 12.75
N ASN A 162 -17.12 -3.14 11.74
CA ASN A 162 -18.50 -2.66 11.90
C ASN A 162 -19.53 -3.79 12.04
N ASN A 163 -19.11 -5.03 12.28
CA ASN A 163 -19.96 -6.23 12.38
C ASN A 163 -20.81 -6.50 11.13
N GLN A 164 -20.35 -6.07 9.95
CA GLN A 164 -21.02 -6.29 8.66
C GLN A 164 -20.30 -7.40 7.89
N LYS A 165 -20.40 -8.64 8.42
CA LYS A 165 -19.62 -9.79 7.95
C LYS A 165 -19.90 -10.15 6.48
N GLU A 166 -21.16 -10.08 6.04
CA GLU A 166 -21.54 -10.41 4.66
C GLU A 166 -20.90 -9.45 3.66
N LYS A 167 -20.80 -8.16 4.02
CA LYS A 167 -20.10 -7.17 3.18
C LYS A 167 -18.60 -7.38 3.19
N ALA A 168 -18.02 -7.73 4.34
CA ALA A 168 -16.60 -8.07 4.41
C ALA A 168 -16.28 -9.28 3.50
N GLN A 169 -17.10 -10.32 3.57
CA GLN A 169 -16.98 -11.53 2.75
C GLN A 169 -16.95 -11.20 1.25
N PHE A 170 -17.86 -10.36 0.77
CA PHE A 170 -17.88 -9.94 -0.64
C PHE A 170 -16.53 -9.39 -1.14
N TYR A 171 -15.83 -8.59 -0.33
CA TYR A 171 -14.52 -8.06 -0.71
C TYR A 171 -13.42 -9.13 -0.61
N PHE A 172 -13.42 -9.95 0.44
CA PHE A 172 -12.39 -10.97 0.64
C PHE A 172 -12.49 -12.14 -0.36
N GLU A 173 -13.68 -12.48 -0.85
CA GLU A 173 -13.86 -13.45 -1.94
C GLU A 173 -13.18 -12.97 -3.22
N LYS A 174 -13.38 -11.70 -3.61
CA LYS A 174 -12.70 -11.11 -4.78
C LYS A 174 -11.18 -11.13 -4.65
N ILE A 175 -10.66 -10.92 -3.44
CA ILE A 175 -9.22 -10.99 -3.18
C ILE A 175 -8.74 -12.44 -3.27
N LEU A 176 -9.49 -13.40 -2.73
CA LEU A 176 -9.16 -14.81 -2.79
C LEU A 176 -9.10 -15.30 -4.25
N ASP A 177 -10.06 -14.90 -5.09
CA ASP A 177 -10.07 -15.20 -6.52
C ASP A 177 -8.80 -14.69 -7.22
N TYR A 178 -8.40 -13.44 -6.94
CA TYR A 178 -7.16 -12.87 -7.46
C TYR A 178 -5.92 -13.63 -6.99
N ILE A 179 -5.83 -13.92 -5.68
CA ILE A 179 -4.73 -14.68 -5.10
C ILE A 179 -4.60 -16.06 -5.78
N ASN A 180 -5.73 -16.73 -6.05
CA ASN A 180 -5.78 -18.04 -6.67
C ASN A 180 -5.43 -17.99 -8.17
N TYR A 181 -5.91 -16.98 -8.89
CA TYR A 181 -5.59 -16.76 -10.30
C TYR A 181 -4.07 -16.57 -10.51
N HIS A 182 -3.41 -15.82 -9.63
CA HIS A 182 -1.97 -15.53 -9.70
C HIS A 182 -1.10 -16.51 -8.87
N LYS A 183 -1.59 -17.70 -8.50
CA LYS A 183 -0.87 -18.62 -7.59
C LYS A 183 0.44 -19.17 -8.16
N GLU A 184 0.55 -19.29 -9.48
CA GLU A 184 1.71 -19.86 -10.19
C GLU A 184 2.70 -18.80 -10.69
N GLU A 185 2.37 -17.52 -10.54
CA GLU A 185 3.24 -16.45 -11.02
C GLU A 185 4.51 -16.35 -10.18
N THR A 186 5.65 -16.55 -10.86
CA THR A 186 6.95 -16.27 -10.28
C THR A 186 7.28 -14.81 -10.48
N PHE A 187 7.00 -13.98 -9.47
CA PHE A 187 7.43 -12.59 -9.48
C PHE A 187 8.96 -12.56 -9.50
N GLN A 188 9.54 -11.95 -10.54
CA GLN A 188 10.99 -11.76 -10.63
C GLN A 188 11.46 -10.85 -9.49
N LYS A 189 12.59 -11.19 -8.86
CA LYS A 189 13.20 -10.56 -7.65
C LYS A 189 13.40 -9.02 -7.67
N LYS A 190 13.03 -8.30 -8.74
CA LYS A 190 13.34 -6.87 -8.91
C LYS A 190 12.39 -5.91 -8.22
N ASN A 191 11.21 -6.33 -7.75
CA ASN A 191 10.22 -5.42 -7.15
C ASN A 191 9.86 -5.83 -5.71
N VAL A 192 10.74 -5.58 -4.74
CA VAL A 192 10.49 -5.90 -3.31
C VAL A 192 9.10 -5.44 -2.83
N ASN A 193 8.66 -4.27 -3.27
CA ASN A 193 7.38 -3.67 -2.87
C ASN A 193 6.15 -4.42 -3.42
N ILE A 194 6.25 -5.15 -4.54
CA ILE A 194 5.12 -5.97 -5.01
C ILE A 194 4.81 -7.08 -4.01
N TYR A 195 5.85 -7.66 -3.40
CA TYR A 195 5.68 -8.73 -2.42
C TYR A 195 5.03 -8.24 -1.14
N LEU A 196 5.33 -7.01 -0.70
CA LEU A 196 4.69 -6.43 0.48
C LEU A 196 3.19 -6.25 0.26
N ARG A 197 2.79 -5.81 -0.92
CA ARG A 197 1.38 -5.66 -1.30
C ARG A 197 0.67 -7.01 -1.41
N ILE A 198 1.32 -8.01 -1.99
CA ILE A 198 0.81 -9.40 -2.01
C ILE A 198 0.68 -9.95 -0.58
N LEU A 199 1.68 -9.77 0.26
CA LEU A 199 1.66 -10.17 1.66
C LEU A 199 0.54 -9.49 2.44
N THR A 200 0.23 -8.23 2.11
CA THR A 200 -0.87 -7.48 2.71
C THR A 200 -2.20 -8.15 2.39
N ILE A 201 -2.51 -8.35 1.10
CA ILE A 201 -3.78 -8.96 0.71
C ILE A 201 -3.89 -10.41 1.21
N VAL A 202 -2.81 -11.20 1.15
CA VAL A 202 -2.79 -12.59 1.66
C VAL A 202 -3.06 -12.62 3.17
N TYR A 203 -2.40 -11.74 3.94
CA TYR A 203 -2.56 -11.68 5.38
C TYR A 203 -3.97 -11.27 5.80
N TYR A 204 -4.51 -10.19 5.22
CA TYR A 204 -5.83 -9.72 5.62
C TYR A 204 -6.95 -10.69 5.20
N THR A 205 -6.82 -11.35 4.05
CA THR A 205 -7.74 -12.43 3.66
C THR A 205 -7.61 -13.63 4.60
N ALA A 206 -6.40 -14.00 5.04
CA ALA A 206 -6.21 -15.05 6.02
C ALA A 206 -6.87 -14.72 7.37
N GLU A 207 -6.67 -13.50 7.89
CA GLU A 207 -7.29 -13.06 9.15
C GLU A 207 -8.83 -13.08 9.04
N PHE A 208 -9.41 -12.66 7.90
CA PHE A 208 -10.85 -12.78 7.67
C PHE A 208 -11.34 -14.23 7.81
N TYR A 209 -10.67 -15.18 7.15
CA TYR A 209 -11.06 -16.59 7.23
C TYR A 209 -10.75 -17.24 8.58
N ILE A 210 -9.80 -16.71 9.38
CA ILE A 210 -9.61 -17.11 10.78
C ILE A 210 -10.83 -16.70 11.61
N GLU A 211 -11.28 -15.45 11.50
CA GLU A 211 -12.50 -14.96 12.19
C GLU A 211 -13.76 -15.70 11.72
N ASP A 212 -13.79 -16.12 10.45
CA ASP A 212 -14.85 -16.96 9.89
C ASP A 212 -14.75 -18.44 10.30
N HIS A 213 -13.73 -18.84 11.06
CA HIS A 213 -13.44 -20.22 11.47
C HIS A 213 -13.16 -21.18 10.29
N ASN A 214 -12.90 -20.63 9.10
CA ASN A 214 -12.45 -21.39 7.95
C ASN A 214 -10.93 -21.60 8.03
N TYR A 215 -10.55 -22.54 8.90
CA TYR A 215 -9.14 -22.83 9.17
C TYR A 215 -8.39 -23.50 8.02
N GLU A 216 -9.11 -24.06 7.05
CA GLU A 216 -8.49 -24.67 5.87
C GLU A 216 -7.94 -23.58 4.94
N ILE A 217 -8.79 -22.64 4.51
CA ILE A 217 -8.38 -21.54 3.63
C ILE A 217 -7.35 -20.64 4.33
N SER A 218 -7.57 -20.30 5.60
CA SER A 218 -6.63 -19.45 6.32
C SER A 218 -5.26 -20.12 6.52
N SER A 219 -5.21 -21.44 6.76
CA SER A 219 -3.93 -22.18 6.82
C SER A 219 -3.17 -22.11 5.50
N GLU A 220 -3.85 -22.29 4.37
CA GLU A 220 -3.22 -22.20 3.04
C GLU A 220 -2.63 -20.80 2.80
N LEU A 221 -3.41 -19.76 3.07
CA LEU A 221 -2.97 -18.37 2.89
C LEU A 221 -1.80 -18.01 3.82
N VAL A 222 -1.87 -18.40 5.10
CA VAL A 222 -0.77 -18.17 6.06
C VAL A 222 0.51 -18.87 5.61
N ASN A 223 0.41 -20.14 5.19
CA ASN A 223 1.57 -20.89 4.70
C ASN A 223 2.16 -20.28 3.42
N ARG A 224 1.31 -19.80 2.50
CA ARG A 224 1.74 -19.06 1.32
C ARG A 224 2.48 -17.77 1.70
N GLY A 225 1.96 -17.00 2.65
CA GLY A 225 2.62 -15.80 3.16
C GLY A 225 3.98 -16.09 3.80
N ILE A 226 4.10 -17.17 4.60
CA ILE A 226 5.36 -17.58 5.23
C ILE A 226 6.37 -18.02 4.16
N LYS A 227 5.93 -18.80 3.16
CA LYS A 227 6.77 -19.20 2.03
C LYS A 227 7.31 -17.98 1.29
N LEU A 228 6.45 -17.02 0.97
CA LEU A 228 6.84 -15.78 0.30
C LEU A 228 7.85 -14.97 1.11
N CYS A 229 7.65 -14.85 2.42
CA CYS A 229 8.63 -14.19 3.30
C CYS A 229 9.97 -14.92 3.32
N SER A 230 9.97 -16.25 3.32
CA SER A 230 11.19 -17.06 3.28
C SER A 230 11.98 -16.86 1.98
N GLU A 231 11.30 -16.95 0.83
CA GLU A 231 11.91 -16.84 -0.51
C GLU A 231 12.46 -15.44 -0.80
N GLN A 232 11.84 -14.40 -0.23
CA GLN A 232 12.23 -13.00 -0.41
C GLN A 232 13.01 -12.42 0.78
N HIS A 233 13.33 -13.24 1.79
CA HIS A 233 14.04 -12.84 3.01
C HIS A 233 13.38 -11.69 3.79
N ILE A 234 12.04 -11.65 3.84
CA ILE A 234 11.25 -10.63 4.54
C ILE A 234 11.05 -11.07 6.00
N THR A 235 12.01 -10.78 6.86
CA THR A 235 11.97 -11.23 8.27
C THR A 235 11.00 -10.45 9.15
N TYR A 236 10.74 -9.18 8.84
CA TYR A 236 9.94 -8.29 9.70
C TYR A 236 8.42 -8.55 9.63
N TYR A 237 7.94 -9.28 8.61
CA TYR A 237 6.53 -9.63 8.46
C TYR A 237 6.19 -11.02 9.03
N LEU A 238 7.18 -11.92 9.11
CA LEU A 238 7.04 -13.25 9.69
C LEU A 238 6.35 -13.27 11.07
N PRO A 239 6.59 -12.33 12.00
CA PRO A 239 5.91 -12.35 13.30
C PRO A 239 4.38 -12.36 13.16
N ARG A 240 3.81 -11.55 12.25
CA ARG A 240 2.35 -11.49 12.05
C ARG A 240 1.82 -12.82 11.54
N LEU A 241 2.48 -13.38 10.52
CA LEU A 241 2.07 -14.66 9.93
C LEU A 241 2.22 -15.83 10.89
N LYS A 242 3.26 -15.83 11.73
CA LYS A 242 3.45 -16.86 12.77
C LYS A 242 2.41 -16.76 13.87
N LEU A 243 1.97 -15.56 14.22
CA LEU A 243 0.84 -15.36 15.13
C LEU A 243 -0.46 -15.91 14.51
N SER A 244 -0.74 -15.59 13.24
CA SER A 244 -1.89 -16.15 12.51
C SER A 244 -1.83 -17.67 12.42
N ALA A 245 -0.65 -18.26 12.16
CA ALA A 245 -0.46 -19.70 12.15
C ALA A 245 -0.80 -20.33 13.50
N ALA A 246 -0.44 -19.68 14.61
CA ALA A 246 -0.79 -20.15 15.95
C ALA A 246 -2.31 -20.09 16.19
N LYS A 247 -2.99 -19.01 15.78
CA LYS A 247 -4.46 -18.91 15.84
C LYS A 247 -5.14 -20.04 15.07
N VAL A 248 -4.70 -20.31 13.84
CA VAL A 248 -5.19 -21.43 13.02
C VAL A 248 -4.94 -22.77 13.72
N ALA A 249 -3.74 -22.99 14.28
CA ALA A 249 -3.40 -24.21 14.99
C ALA A 249 -4.27 -24.44 16.23
N ILE A 250 -4.60 -23.38 16.99
CA ILE A 250 -5.54 -23.42 18.11
C ILE A 250 -6.93 -23.81 17.60
N GLY A 251 -7.45 -23.12 16.58
CA GLY A 251 -8.77 -23.38 16.01
C GLY A 251 -8.93 -24.81 15.44
N GLN A 252 -7.84 -25.40 14.96
CA GLN A 252 -7.80 -26.80 14.49
C GLN A 252 -7.51 -27.83 15.59
N ASN A 253 -7.48 -27.42 16.87
CA ASN A 253 -7.15 -28.27 18.01
C ASN A 253 -5.82 -29.02 17.84
N LYS A 254 -4.80 -28.37 17.29
CA LYS A 254 -3.46 -28.95 17.19
C LYS A 254 -2.85 -29.08 18.58
N SER A 255 -1.88 -30.00 18.72
CA SER A 255 -1.22 -30.25 20.00
C SER A 255 -0.59 -28.98 20.59
N ASN A 256 -0.57 -28.89 21.92
CA ASN A 256 0.06 -27.79 22.68
C ASN A 256 1.49 -27.48 22.19
N LYS A 257 2.28 -28.53 21.91
CA LYS A 257 3.64 -28.39 21.37
C LYS A 257 3.70 -27.58 20.07
N VAL A 258 2.75 -27.78 19.15
CA VAL A 258 2.69 -27.07 17.87
C VAL A 258 2.37 -25.59 18.09
N VAL A 259 1.36 -25.30 18.91
CA VAL A 259 0.93 -23.93 19.21
C VAL A 259 2.06 -23.14 19.89
N ILE A 260 2.67 -23.70 20.93
CA ILE A 260 3.75 -23.05 21.66
C ILE A 260 4.99 -22.83 20.79
N ASN A 261 5.34 -23.77 19.89
CA ASN A 261 6.43 -23.58 18.95
C ASN A 261 6.17 -22.39 18.02
N LEU A 262 4.96 -22.28 17.44
CA LEU A 262 4.59 -21.17 16.55
C LEU A 262 4.64 -19.82 17.26
N LEU A 263 4.15 -19.75 18.50
CA LEU A 263 4.18 -18.52 19.30
C LEU A 263 5.60 -18.14 19.74
N THR A 264 6.46 -19.14 20.01
CA THR A 264 7.87 -18.92 20.33
C THR A 264 8.63 -18.37 19.11
N GLU A 265 8.39 -18.91 17.92
CA GLU A 265 8.92 -18.38 16.66
C GLU A 265 8.43 -16.95 16.41
N CYS A 266 7.13 -16.68 16.61
CA CYS A 266 6.56 -15.34 16.51
C CYS A 266 7.31 -14.35 17.41
N ALA A 267 7.48 -14.67 18.71
CA ALA A 267 8.19 -13.83 19.65
C ALA A 267 9.69 -13.67 19.32
N ALA A 268 10.34 -14.69 18.76
CA ALA A 268 11.73 -14.61 18.32
C ALA A 268 11.90 -13.65 17.14
N PHE A 269 11.10 -13.79 16.09
CA PHE A 269 11.13 -12.87 14.95
C PHE A 269 10.71 -11.45 15.35
N ALA A 270 9.73 -11.30 16.25
CA ALA A 270 9.31 -9.99 16.73
C ALA A 270 10.48 -9.25 17.42
N ARG A 271 11.22 -9.94 18.30
CA ARG A 271 12.41 -9.38 18.98
C ARG A 271 13.52 -9.00 18.02
N ILE A 272 13.85 -9.85 17.04
CA ILE A 272 14.88 -9.58 16.04
C ILE A 272 14.55 -8.30 15.24
N ASN A 273 13.27 -8.07 14.94
CA ASN A 273 12.84 -6.89 14.19
C ASN A 273 12.40 -5.73 15.08
N HIS A 274 12.70 -5.77 16.38
CA HIS A 274 12.34 -4.73 17.37
C HIS A 274 10.84 -4.39 17.41
N ASN A 275 9.97 -5.36 17.11
CA ASN A 275 8.52 -5.20 17.08
C ASN A 275 7.89 -5.57 18.42
N LYS A 276 7.86 -4.61 19.35
CA LYS A 276 7.32 -4.82 20.70
C LYS A 276 5.81 -5.13 20.70
N ALA A 277 5.04 -4.57 19.77
CA ALA A 277 3.59 -4.76 19.73
C ALA A 277 3.24 -6.24 19.49
N ILE A 278 3.82 -6.85 18.46
CA ILE A 278 3.57 -8.27 18.15
C ILE A 278 4.17 -9.18 19.21
N GLU A 279 5.33 -8.83 19.78
CA GLU A 279 5.93 -9.60 20.87
C GLU A 279 4.99 -9.69 22.09
N LEU A 280 4.32 -8.58 22.43
CA LEU A 280 3.34 -8.56 23.53
C LEU A 280 2.10 -9.38 23.19
N GLU A 281 1.57 -9.28 21.96
CA GLU A 281 0.44 -10.11 21.50
C GLU A 281 0.75 -11.61 21.58
N ALA A 282 1.95 -12.02 21.14
CA ALA A 282 2.38 -13.41 21.21
C ALA A 282 2.47 -13.90 22.66
N LYS A 283 3.05 -13.10 23.57
CA LYS A 283 3.16 -13.45 24.99
C LYS A 283 1.79 -13.55 25.67
N ALA A 284 0.87 -12.64 25.36
CA ALA A 284 -0.49 -12.68 25.87
C ALA A 284 -1.19 -13.98 25.44
N LEU A 285 -1.11 -14.33 24.15
CA LEU A 285 -1.72 -15.53 23.61
C LEU A 285 -1.10 -16.82 24.18
N ILE A 286 0.21 -16.86 24.42
CA ILE A 286 0.87 -17.99 25.11
C ILE A 286 0.24 -18.21 26.48
N LYS A 287 0.11 -17.12 27.27
CA LYS A 287 -0.44 -17.20 28.62
C LYS A 287 -1.89 -17.67 28.61
N GLU A 288 -2.72 -17.07 27.76
CA GLU A 288 -4.14 -17.41 27.63
C GLU A 288 -4.34 -18.88 27.26
N TYR A 289 -3.56 -19.37 26.29
CA TYR A 289 -3.65 -20.76 25.84
C TYR A 289 -3.18 -21.75 26.92
N GLN A 290 -2.12 -21.44 27.66
CA GLN A 290 -1.66 -22.27 28.78
C GLN A 290 -2.69 -22.32 29.92
N ASP A 291 -3.31 -21.18 30.24
CA ASP A 291 -4.35 -21.10 31.28
C ASP A 291 -5.59 -21.92 30.88
N GLN A 292 -5.94 -22.01 29.59
CA GLN A 292 -7.03 -22.85 29.08
C GLN A 292 -6.68 -24.34 29.21
N VAL A 293 -5.52 -24.77 28.72
CA VAL A 293 -5.08 -26.18 28.77
C VAL A 293 -5.01 -26.69 30.22
N ASN A 294 -4.57 -25.85 31.16
CA ASN A 294 -4.47 -26.19 32.58
C ASN A 294 -5.83 -26.29 33.29
N LYS A 295 -6.91 -25.71 32.74
CA LYS A 295 -8.27 -25.83 33.29
C LYS A 295 -8.99 -27.09 32.81
N GLU A 296 -8.54 -27.67 31.71
CA GLU A 296 -9.09 -28.89 31.11
C GLU A 296 -8.46 -30.18 31.67
N HIS A 297 -7.42 -30.05 32.50
CA HIS A 297 -6.74 -31.14 33.24
C HIS A 297 -7.06 -31.06 34.73
#